data_AF-A0A7W6CLR2-F1
#
_entry.id   AF-A0A7W6CLR2-F1
#
_cell.length_a   1.000
_cell.length_b   1.000
_cell.length_c   1.000
_cell.angle_alpha   90.00
_cell.angle_beta   90.00
_cell.angle_gamma   90.00
#
_symmetry.space_group_name_H-M   'P 1'
#
loop_
_entity.id
_entity.type
_entity.pdbx_description
1 polymer ?
#
loop_
_entity_poly.entity_id
_entity_poly.type
_entity_poly.pdbx_seq_one_letter_code
_entity_poly.pdbx_strand_id
1 'polypeptide(L)' 'MRKVSMTTRRELVAAVGERYRSSDREQKGRVLDEFVSVTGYHRRHAMRLLRSSSAAAREKARPGRQIYDEAVRTALIVL' A
#
# COMPACT_ATOMS: atom_id res chain seq x y z
N MET A 1 7.81 -12.89 -20.49
CA MET A 1 7.14 -11.79 -19.76
C MET A 1 8.15 -10.69 -19.46
N ARG A 2 8.00 -9.50 -20.07
CA ARG A 2 8.84 -8.34 -19.78
C ARG A 2 8.64 -7.97 -18.31
N LYS A 3 9.67 -8.15 -17.48
CA LYS A 3 9.66 -7.74 -16.08
C LYS A 3 9.69 -6.21 -16.04
N VAL A 4 8.51 -5.60 -15.96
CA VAL A 4 8.40 -4.19 -15.58
C VAL A 4 9.09 -4.04 -14.23
N SER A 5 10.09 -3.17 -14.14
CA SER A 5 10.84 -2.95 -12.88
C SER A 5 9.87 -2.57 -11.76
N MET A 6 10.18 -2.96 -10.53
CA MET A 6 9.35 -2.64 -9.36
C MET A 6 9.19 -1.12 -9.17
N THR A 7 10.14 -0.32 -9.64
CA THR A 7 10.08 1.14 -9.65
C THR A 7 8.98 1.65 -10.58
N THR A 8 9.01 1.23 -11.86
CA THR A 8 7.99 1.60 -12.86
C THR A 8 6.58 1.18 -12.44
N ARG A 9 6.47 0.03 -11.77
CA ARG A 9 5.23 -0.48 -11.21
C ARG A 9 4.69 0.38 -10.05
N ARG A 10 5.57 0.95 -9.21
CA ARG A 10 5.18 1.89 -8.15
C ARG A 10 4.75 3.23 -8.72
N GLU A 11 5.44 3.73 -9.74
CA GLU A 11 5.07 4.97 -10.45
C GLU A 11 3.68 4.85 -11.07
N LEU A 12 3.39 3.72 -11.72
CA LEU A 12 2.07 3.43 -12.27
C LEU A 12 0.98 3.40 -11.19
N VAL A 13 1.24 2.75 -10.06
CA VAL A 13 0.31 2.72 -8.92
C VAL A 13 0.10 4.11 -8.34
N ALA A 14 1.13 4.95 -8.24
CA ALA A 14 1.00 6.30 -7.71
C ALA A 14 0.13 7.18 -8.62
N ALA A 15 0.41 7.19 -9.93
CA ALA A 15 -0.32 7.99 -10.91
C ALA A 15 -1.80 7.56 -11.03
N VAL A 16 -2.07 6.25 -11.10
CA VAL A 16 -3.43 5.72 -11.20
C VAL A 16 -4.15 5.76 -9.84
N GLY A 17 -3.42 5.61 -8.74
CA GLY A 17 -3.96 5.61 -7.39
C GLY A 17 -4.54 6.96 -6.97
N GLU A 18 -3.96 8.08 -7.43
CA GLU A 18 -4.56 9.40 -7.21
C GLU A 18 -5.91 9.52 -7.92
N ARG A 19 -5.93 9.21 -9.23
CA ARG A 19 -7.17 9.21 -10.03
C ARG A 19 -8.23 8.28 -9.45
N TYR A 20 -7.83 7.08 -9.00
CA TYR A 20 -8.75 6.12 -8.38
C TYR A 20 -9.35 6.67 -7.08
N ARG A 21 -8.54 7.36 -6.25
CA ARG A 21 -9.02 7.92 -4.98
C ARG A 21 -9.96 9.10 -5.18
N SER A 22 -9.67 9.98 -6.14
CA SER A 22 -10.46 11.17 -6.47
C SER A 22 -11.72 10.90 -7.29
N SER A 23 -11.89 9.69 -7.83
CA SER A 23 -13.03 9.31 -8.68
C SER A 23 -14.28 8.93 -7.88
N ASP A 24 -15.45 9.10 -8.51
CA ASP A 24 -16.75 8.61 -8.02
C ASP A 24 -16.83 7.08 -8.07
N ARG A 25 -17.87 6.50 -7.44
CA ARG A 25 -18.03 5.04 -7.34
C ARG A 25 -18.09 4.34 -8.69
N GLU A 26 -18.75 4.92 -9.69
CA GLU A 26 -18.83 4.36 -11.04
C GLU A 26 -17.49 4.44 -11.78
N GLN A 27 -16.84 5.61 -11.70
CA GLN A 27 -15.54 5.87 -12.33
C GLN A 27 -14.43 5.00 -11.70
N LYS A 28 -14.49 4.75 -10.40
CA LYS A 28 -13.59 3.82 -9.68
C LYS A 28 -13.60 2.42 -10.29
N GLY A 29 -14.76 1.93 -10.71
CA GLY A 29 -14.87 0.65 -11.42
C GLY A 29 -14.02 0.64 -12.69
N ARG A 30 -14.24 1.65 -13.55
CA ARG A 30 -13.52 1.80 -14.83
C ARG A 30 -12.01 1.93 -14.65
N VAL A 31 -11.57 2.78 -13.73
CA VAL A 31 -10.13 2.97 -13.42
C VAL A 31 -9.49 1.65 -12.94
N LEU A 32 -10.21 0.86 -12.14
CA LEU A 32 -9.72 -0.43 -11.66
C LEU A 32 -9.64 -1.47 -12.80
N ASP A 33 -10.64 -1.52 -13.68
CA ASP A 33 -10.66 -2.43 -14.83
C ASP A 33 -9.52 -2.12 -15.82
N GLU A 34 -9.32 -0.85 -16.15
CA GLU A 34 -8.20 -0.39 -16.98
C GLU A 34 -6.86 -0.78 -16.36
N PHE A 35 -6.67 -0.49 -15.07
CA PHE A 35 -5.44 -0.82 -14.35
C PHE A 35 -5.15 -2.33 -14.33
N VAL A 36 -6.18 -3.16 -14.14
CA VAL A 36 -6.04 -4.63 -14.19
C VAL A 36 -5.66 -5.10 -15.60
N SER A 37 -6.28 -4.54 -16.63
CA SER A 37 -5.98 -4.86 -18.03
C SER A 37 -4.51 -4.55 -18.39
N VAL A 38 -4.00 -3.39 -17.95
CA VAL A 38 -2.63 -2.94 -18.23
C VAL A 38 -1.59 -3.71 -17.42
N THR A 39 -1.88 -4.01 -16.14
CA THR A 39 -0.89 -4.62 -15.23
C THR A 39 -0.96 -6.14 -15.15
N GLY A 40 -2.06 -6.76 -15.59
CA GLY A 40 -2.35 -8.17 -15.41
C GLY A 40 -2.57 -8.58 -13.94
N TYR A 41 -2.82 -7.63 -13.05
CA TYR A 41 -3.06 -7.92 -11.64
C TYR A 41 -4.43 -8.50 -11.38
N HIS A 42 -4.51 -9.35 -10.35
CA HIS A 42 -5.81 -9.73 -9.82
C HIS A 42 -6.55 -8.50 -9.27
N ARG A 43 -7.83 -8.34 -9.63
CA ARG A 43 -8.67 -7.17 -9.28
C ARG A 43 -8.64 -6.83 -7.79
N ARG A 44 -8.70 -7.85 -6.91
CA ARG A 44 -8.60 -7.67 -5.45
C ARG A 44 -7.26 -7.08 -5.01
N HIS A 45 -6.17 -7.50 -5.66
CA HIS A 45 -4.83 -6.98 -5.36
C HIS A 45 -4.67 -5.55 -5.88
N ALA A 46 -5.09 -5.30 -7.12
CA ALA A 46 -5.13 -3.97 -7.71
C ALA A 46 -5.90 -2.95 -6.85
N MET A 47 -7.11 -3.32 -6.39
CA MET A 47 -7.90 -2.47 -5.51
C MET A 47 -7.17 -2.13 -4.21
N ARG A 48 -6.45 -3.10 -3.63
CA ARG A 48 -5.67 -2.89 -2.41
C ARG A 48 -4.53 -1.90 -2.63
N LEU A 49 -3.82 -2.03 -3.76
CA LEU A 49 -2.73 -1.13 -4.15
C LEU A 49 -3.22 0.31 -4.42
N LEU A 50 -4.32 0.47 -5.14
CA LEU A 50 -4.86 1.79 -5.49
C LEU A 50 -5.53 2.49 -4.30
N ARG A 51 -6.02 1.74 -3.31
CA ARG A 51 -6.59 2.27 -2.07
C ARG A 51 -5.53 2.73 -1.09
N SER A 52 -4.36 2.07 -1.05
CA SER A 52 -3.26 2.49 -0.19
C SER A 52 -2.64 3.78 -0.73
N SER A 53 -2.81 4.89 0.00
CA SER A 53 -1.94 6.05 -0.19
C SER A 53 -0.50 5.62 0.09
N SER A 54 0.43 5.94 -0.81
CA SER A 54 1.86 5.66 -0.63
C SER A 54 2.40 6.28 0.66
N ALA A 55 1.79 7.37 1.15
CA ALA A 55 2.07 7.97 2.46
C ALA A 55 1.66 7.05 3.63
N ALA A 56 0.45 6.49 3.58
CA ALA A 56 -0.06 5.59 4.63
C ALA A 56 0.65 4.22 4.66
N ALA A 57 1.18 3.76 3.53
CA ALA A 57 2.00 2.56 3.47
C ALA A 57 3.40 2.78 4.09
N ARG A 58 3.90 4.02 4.08
CA ARG A 58 5.19 4.40 4.68
C ARG A 58 5.09 4.59 6.20
N GLU A 59 3.96 5.10 6.69
CA GLU A 59 3.67 5.21 8.13
C GLU A 59 3.51 3.84 8.80
N LYS A 60 2.99 2.84 8.08
CA LYS A 60 2.89 1.46 8.57
C LYS A 60 4.17 0.66 8.36
N ALA A 61 5.34 1.30 8.40
CA ALA A 61 6.57 0.58 8.69
C ALA A 61 6.31 -0.16 10.01
N ARG A 62 6.24 -1.50 9.94
CA ARG A 62 6.05 -2.33 11.13
C ARG A 62 7.08 -1.84 12.15
N PRO A 63 6.67 -1.56 13.41
CA PRO A 63 7.66 -1.27 14.42
C PRO A 63 8.66 -2.43 14.36
N GLY A 64 9.93 -2.10 14.13
CA GLY A 64 10.99 -3.07 14.21
C GLY A 64 10.96 -3.73 15.59
N ARG A 65 11.76 -4.77 15.79
CA ARG A 65 11.90 -5.42 17.10
C ARG A 65 12.13 -4.36 18.19
N GLN A 66 11.11 -4.10 19.01
CA GLN A 66 11.22 -3.20 20.16
C GLN A 66 12.11 -3.91 21.18
N ILE A 67 13.31 -3.35 21.37
CA ILE A 67 14.19 -3.76 22.45
C ILE A 67 13.80 -2.87 23.63
N TYR A 68 13.07 -3.44 24.57
CA TYR A 68 12.78 -2.79 25.85
C TYR A 68 14.05 -2.77 26.69
N ASP A 69 14.37 -1.60 27.24
CA ASP A 69 15.48 -1.46 28.17
C ASP A 69 15.14 -2.08 29.54
N GLU A 70 16.16 -2.14 30.40
CA GLU A 70 16.04 -2.68 31.75
C GLU A 70 15.04 -1.89 32.60
N ALA A 71 14.91 -0.58 32.38
CA ALA A 71 13.96 0.26 33.09
C ALA A 71 12.50 -0.15 32.81
N VAL A 72 12.16 -0.43 31.54
CA VAL A 72 10.82 -0.93 31.18
C VAL A 72 10.57 -2.33 31.74
N ARG A 73 11.59 -3.19 31.77
CA ARG A 73 11.48 -4.53 32.37
C ARG A 73 11.19 -4.44 33.88
N THR A 74 11.91 -3.60 34.60
CA THR A 74 11.74 -3.41 36.05
C THR A 74 10.36 -2.85 36.38
N ALA A 75 9.88 -1.87 35.60
CA ALA A 75 8.55 -1.29 35.81
C ALA A 75 7.41 -2.32 35.64
N LEU A 76 7.58 -3.34 34.79
CA LEU A 76 6.60 -4.42 34.60
C LEU A 76 6.66 -5.52 35.66
N ILE A 77 7.77 -5.64 36.40
CA ILE A 77 7.97 -6.67 37.43
C ILE A 77 7.44 -6.21 38.80
N VAL A 78 7.36 -4.90 39.06
CA VAL A 78 6.99 -4.34 40.37
C VAL A 78 5.47 -4.13 40.52
N LEU A 79 4.66 -4.98 39.88
CA LEU A 79 3.18 -4.97 40.01
C LEU A 79 2.70 -5.91 41.11
#